data_AF-A0A5B6VDJ3-F1
#
_entry.id   AF-A0A5B6VDJ3-F1
#
_cell.length_a   1.000
_cell.length_b   1.000
_cell.length_c   1.000
_cell.angle_alpha   90.00
_cell.angle_beta   90.00
_cell.angle_gamma   90.00
#
_symmetry.space_group_name_H-M   'P 1'
#
loop_
_entity.id
_entity.type
_entity.pdbx_description
1 polymer ?
#
loop_
_entity_poly.entity_id
_entity_poly.type
_entity_poly.pdbx_seq_one_letter_code
_entity_poly.pdbx_strand_id
1 'polypeptide(L)'
;MYPSPHFYEWQYYIRAYLNEARWLHNGYNPSAEEYLKNAWISIGIVLAMVYVIFGMVGQTINQYLPEFVENWFHSDLVCIPAYFVRFLDDLETSKILLISY
;
A
#
# COMPACT_ATOMS: atom_id res chain seq x y z
N MET A 1 -15.40 4.35 -22.44
CA MET A 1 -14.16 3.56 -22.28
C MET A 1 -13.93 3.45 -20.78
N TYR A 2 -14.14 2.28 -20.18
CA TYR A 2 -13.82 2.08 -18.77
C TYR A 2 -12.29 2.23 -18.60
N PRO A 3 -11.79 3.01 -17.62
CA PRO A 3 -10.36 3.09 -17.38
C PRO A 3 -9.83 1.67 -17.14
N SER A 4 -8.61 1.38 -17.62
CA SER A 4 -8.01 0.09 -17.35
C SER A 4 -7.95 -0.09 -15.82
N PRO A 5 -8.28 -1.26 -15.29
CA PRO A 5 -8.42 -1.48 -13.86
C PRO A 5 -7.24 -0.97 -13.02
N HIS A 6 -6.04 -1.00 -13.61
CA HIS A 6 -4.76 -0.57 -13.04
C HIS A 6 -4.60 0.94 -12.75
N PHE A 7 -5.54 1.79 -13.17
CA PHE A 7 -5.43 3.23 -12.98
C PHE A 7 -5.82 3.67 -11.56
N TYR A 8 -6.55 2.85 -10.82
CA TYR A 8 -7.07 3.21 -9.51
C TYR A 8 -6.02 2.99 -8.40
N GLU A 9 -5.27 1.89 -8.47
CA GLU A 9 -4.24 1.52 -7.50
C GLU A 9 -3.13 2.56 -7.46
N TRP A 10 -2.67 3.04 -8.62
CA TRP A 10 -1.70 4.14 -8.70
C TRP A 10 -2.22 5.42 -8.08
N GLN A 11 -3.50 5.75 -8.28
CA GLN A 11 -4.09 6.93 -7.65
C GLN A 11 -4.15 6.79 -6.13
N TYR A 12 -4.53 5.63 -5.60
CA TYR A 12 -4.53 5.38 -4.15
C TYR A 12 -3.12 5.50 -3.57
N TYR A 13 -2.13 4.89 -4.21
CA TYR A 13 -0.73 4.97 -3.81
C TYR A 13 -0.23 6.42 -3.79
N ILE A 14 -0.38 7.16 -4.90
CA ILE A 14 0.09 8.54 -5.02
C ILE A 14 -0.61 9.44 -3.99
N ARG A 15 -1.91 9.24 -3.75
CA ARG A 15 -2.65 10.01 -2.73
C ARG A 15 -2.14 9.72 -1.32
N ALA A 16 -1.90 8.44 -0.99
CA ALA A 16 -1.38 8.06 0.32
C ALA A 16 0.04 8.61 0.54
N TYR A 17 0.90 8.51 -0.48
CA TYR A 17 2.26 9.05 -0.42
C TYR A 17 2.28 10.58 -0.31
N LEU A 18 1.41 11.27 -1.06
CA LEU A 18 1.26 12.72 -0.95
C LEU A 18 0.74 13.15 0.42
N ASN A 19 -0.10 12.34 1.07
CA ASN A 19 -0.59 12.63 2.40
C ASN A 19 0.55 12.61 3.43
N GLU A 20 1.46 11.63 3.37
CA GLU A 20 2.67 11.62 4.20
C GLU A 20 3.58 12.81 3.91
N ALA A 21 3.78 13.14 2.64
CA ALA A 21 4.56 14.32 2.26
C ALA A 21 3.97 15.62 2.85
N ARG A 22 2.64 15.73 2.90
CA ARG A 22 1.94 16.86 3.54
C ARG A 22 2.10 16.86 5.05
N TRP A 23 2.00 15.70 5.70
CA TRP A 23 2.24 15.58 7.14
C TRP A 23 3.66 16.05 7.49
N LEU A 24 4.66 15.56 6.75
CA LEU A 24 6.06 15.96 6.90
C LEU A 24 6.25 17.46 6.68
N HIS A 25 5.74 18.00 5.57
CA HIS A 25 5.88 19.42 5.23
C HIS A 25 5.25 20.34 6.29
N ASN A 26 4.12 19.94 6.86
CA ASN A 26 3.38 20.74 7.83
C ASN A 26 3.81 20.49 9.28
N GLY A 27 4.78 19.62 9.52
CA GLY A 27 5.17 19.19 10.88
C GLY A 27 4.02 18.51 11.64
N TYR A 28 3.04 17.96 10.93
CA TYR A 28 1.91 17.27 11.53
C TYR A 28 2.32 15.87 11.95
N ASN A 29 2.07 15.54 13.21
CA ASN A 29 2.33 14.21 13.76
C ASN A 29 0.99 13.45 13.89
N PRO A 30 0.66 12.53 12.95
CA PRO A 30 -0.57 11.76 13.03
C PRO A 30 -0.56 10.82 14.24
N SER A 31 -1.76 10.43 14.71
CA SER A 31 -1.86 9.32 15.65
C SER A 31 -1.42 8.01 14.98
N ALA A 32 -1.03 7.00 15.76
CA ALA A 32 -0.63 5.69 15.21
C ALA A 32 -1.74 5.06 14.35
N GLU A 33 -3.01 5.20 14.76
CA GLU A 33 -4.15 4.70 14.00
C GLU A 33 -4.34 5.46 12.68
N GLU A 34 -4.22 6.79 12.70
CA GLU A 34 -4.32 7.62 11.50
C GLU A 34 -3.19 7.34 10.52
N TYR A 35 -1.95 7.25 11.03
CA TYR A 35 -0.79 6.86 10.26
C TYR A 35 -1.03 5.51 9.58
N LEU A 36 -1.41 4.49 10.35
CA LEU A 36 -1.59 3.14 9.83
C LEU A 36 -2.69 3.04 8.77
N LYS A 37 -3.76 3.83 8.86
CA LYS A 37 -4.80 3.88 7.80
C LYS A 37 -4.26 4.34 6.44
N ASN A 38 -3.18 5.11 6.42
CA ASN A 38 -2.52 5.58 5.21
C ASN A 38 -1.28 4.74 4.83
N ALA A 39 -0.49 4.35 5.83
CA ALA A 39 0.87 3.84 5.68
C ALA A 39 0.96 2.47 4.99
N TRP A 40 -0.08 1.64 5.14
CA TRP A 40 -0.17 0.34 4.46
C TRP A 40 -0.38 0.48 2.94
N ILE A 41 -0.85 1.64 2.48
CA ILE A 41 -0.97 1.95 1.05
C ILE A 41 0.31 2.63 0.56
N SER A 42 0.81 3.62 1.31
CA SER A 42 1.98 4.42 0.92
C SER A 42 3.31 3.65 0.88
N ILE A 43 3.39 2.48 1.54
CA ILE A 43 4.54 1.57 1.45
C ILE A 43 4.75 1.01 0.03
N GLY A 44 3.74 1.09 -0.85
CA GLY A 44 3.86 0.73 -2.26
C GLY A 44 3.85 -0.78 -2.56
N ILE A 45 3.96 -1.64 -1.55
CA ILE A 45 3.91 -3.11 -1.74
C ILE A 45 2.58 -3.58 -2.31
N VAL A 46 1.49 -2.87 -2.02
CA VAL A 46 0.16 -3.11 -2.57
C VAL A 46 0.18 -3.11 -4.11
N LEU A 47 0.85 -2.12 -4.73
CA LEU A 47 1.00 -2.06 -6.18
C LEU A 47 1.73 -3.28 -6.70
N ALA A 48 2.86 -3.64 -6.07
CA ALA A 48 3.66 -4.80 -6.47
C ALA A 48 2.84 -6.10 -6.39
N MET A 49 2.06 -6.30 -5.33
CA MET A 49 1.21 -7.48 -5.15
C MET A 49 0.13 -7.59 -6.22
N VAL A 50 -0.56 -6.49 -6.52
CA VAL A 50 -1.56 -6.45 -7.61
C VAL A 50 -0.89 -6.84 -8.93
N TYR A 51 0.23 -6.22 -9.29
CA TYR A 51 0.95 -6.55 -10.53
C TYR A 51 1.44 -8.01 -10.60
N VAL A 52 1.90 -8.58 -9.49
CA VAL A 52 2.33 -9.99 -9.41
C VAL A 52 1.14 -10.94 -9.59
N ILE A 53 0.02 -10.68 -8.91
CA ILE A 53 -1.19 -11.52 -8.99
C ILE A 53 -1.73 -11.54 -10.43
N PHE A 54 -1.83 -10.36 -11.05
CA PHE A 54 -2.25 -10.24 -12.44
C PHE A 54 -1.26 -10.87 -13.42
N GLY A 55 0.02 -10.50 -13.32
CA GLY A 55 1.05 -10.83 -14.31
C GLY A 55 1.52 -12.28 -14.26
N MET A 56 1.50 -12.92 -13.09
CA MET A 56 1.98 -14.30 -12.92
C MET A 56 0.86 -15.30 -12.66
N VAL A 57 -0.17 -14.94 -11.89
CA VAL A 57 -1.20 -15.89 -11.43
C VAL A 57 -2.51 -15.77 -12.23
N GLY A 58 -2.71 -14.66 -12.95
CA GLY A 58 -3.97 -14.35 -13.63
C GLY A 58 -4.47 -15.42 -14.61
N GLN A 59 -3.57 -16.20 -15.22
CA GLN A 59 -3.95 -17.33 -16.09
C GLN A 59 -4.59 -18.50 -15.31
N THR A 60 -4.23 -18.67 -14.02
CA THR A 60 -4.70 -19.77 -13.16
C THR A 60 -5.95 -19.41 -12.37
N ILE A 61 -6.15 -18.14 -12.02
CA ILE A 61 -7.28 -17.65 -11.19
C ILE A 61 -8.24 -16.74 -11.96
N ASN A 62 -8.28 -16.86 -13.29
CA ASN A 62 -9.00 -15.96 -14.19
C ASN A 62 -10.46 -15.68 -13.77
N GLN A 63 -11.16 -16.66 -13.21
CA GLN A 63 -12.55 -16.50 -12.75
C GLN A 63 -12.72 -15.58 -11.52
N TYR A 64 -11.70 -15.48 -10.66
CA TYR A 64 -11.72 -14.64 -9.45
C TYR A 64 -10.99 -13.31 -9.66
N LEU A 65 -10.25 -13.18 -10.75
CA LEU A 65 -9.43 -12.02 -11.02
C LEU A 65 -10.28 -10.73 -11.05
N PRO A 66 -11.42 -10.62 -11.78
CA PRO A 66 -12.23 -9.40 -11.83
C PRO A 66 -12.70 -8.92 -10.46
N GLU A 67 -13.20 -9.83 -9.62
CA GLU A 67 -13.66 -9.51 -8.26
C GLU A 67 -12.51 -9.01 -7.38
N PHE A 68 -11.34 -9.66 -7.50
CA PHE A 68 -10.14 -9.23 -6.79
C PHE A 68 -9.70 -7.82 -7.23
N VAL A 69 -9.74 -7.51 -8.52
CA VAL A 69 -9.40 -6.17 -9.03
C VAL A 69 -10.27 -5.09 -8.42
N GLU A 70 -11.57 -5.34 -8.37
CA GLU A 70 -12.52 -4.34 -7.90
C GLU A 70 -12.43 -4.15 -6.39
N ASN A 71 -11.99 -5.19 -5.65
CA ASN A 71 -12.05 -5.23 -4.19
C ASN A 71 -10.70 -5.51 -3.51
N TRP A 72 -9.58 -5.26 -4.18
CA TRP A 72 -8.25 -5.61 -3.65
C TRP A 72 -7.98 -4.98 -2.27
N PHE A 73 -8.53 -3.78 -2.03
CA PHE A 73 -8.37 -3.02 -0.77
C PHE A 73 -9.20 -3.58 0.39
N HIS A 74 -10.10 -4.52 0.12
CA HIS A 74 -10.81 -5.32 1.12
C HIS A 74 -10.23 -6.73 1.26
N SER A 75 -9.24 -7.10 0.45
CA SER A 75 -8.66 -8.42 0.48
C SER A 75 -7.59 -8.52 1.56
N ASP A 76 -7.80 -9.41 2.53
CA ASP A 76 -6.78 -9.74 3.54
C ASP A 76 -5.47 -10.23 2.92
N LEU A 77 -5.52 -10.81 1.72
CA LEU A 77 -4.34 -11.23 0.95
C LEU A 77 -3.45 -10.05 0.53
N VAL A 78 -3.98 -8.84 0.49
CA VAL A 78 -3.24 -7.61 0.17
C VAL A 78 -3.00 -6.79 1.43
N CYS A 79 -4.05 -6.56 2.23
CA CYS A 79 -4.00 -5.69 3.39
C CYS A 79 -3.03 -6.21 4.46
N ILE A 80 -3.13 -7.49 4.85
CA ILE A 80 -2.32 -8.05 5.93
C ILE A 80 -0.82 -8.00 5.59
N PRO A 81 -0.37 -8.50 4.42
CA PRO A 81 1.05 -8.39 4.05
C PRO A 81 1.54 -6.93 3.97
N ALA A 82 0.71 -6.01 3.51
CA ALA A 82 1.07 -4.60 3.44
C ALA A 82 1.30 -3.97 4.82
N TYR A 83 0.45 -4.29 5.80
CA TYR A 83 0.67 -3.90 7.19
C TYR A 83 1.95 -4.51 7.75
N PHE A 84 2.21 -5.80 7.52
CA PHE A 84 3.44 -6.45 7.97
C PHE A 84 4.70 -5.79 7.39
N VAL A 85 4.72 -5.52 6.09
CA VAL A 85 5.85 -4.86 5.43
C VAL A 85 6.03 -3.44 5.98
N ARG A 86 4.95 -2.69 6.17
CA ARG A 86 5.00 -1.36 6.81
C ARG A 86 5.61 -1.44 8.21
N PHE A 87 5.15 -2.36 9.06
CA PHE A 87 5.70 -2.52 10.41
C PHE A 87 7.18 -2.90 10.40
N LEU A 88 7.61 -3.80 9.51
CA LEU A 88 9.01 -4.18 9.40
C LEU A 88 9.88 -3.02 8.92
N ASP A 89 9.41 -2.26 7.92
CA ASP A 89 10.09 -1.06 7.40
C ASP A 89 10.28 0.01 8.49
N ASP A 90 9.21 0.29 9.26
CA ASP A 90 9.24 1.26 10.34
C ASP A 90 10.16 0.82 11.51
N LEU A 91 10.16 -0.47 11.84
CA LEU A 91 11.02 -1.05 12.88
C LEU A 91 12.50 -0.98 12.49
N GLU A 92 12.85 -1.23 11.24
CA GLU A 92 14.24 -1.15 10.79
C GLU A 92 14.71 0.31 10.66
N THR A 93 13.87 1.18 10.12
CA THR A 93 14.23 2.60 9.93
C THR A 93 14.35 3.35 11.25
N SER A 94 13.51 3.04 12.24
CA SER A 94 13.60 3.63 13.58
C SER A 94 14.89 3.26 14.31
N LYS A 95 15.39 2.03 14.15
CA LYS A 95 16.70 1.62 14.69
C LYS A 95 17.85 2.44 14.09
N ILE A 96 17.83 2.66 12.77
CA ILE A 96 18.87 3.43 12.07
C ILE A 96 18.92 4.87 12.60
N LEU A 97 17.76 5.51 12.74
CA LEU A 97 17.68 6.88 13.26
C LEU A 97 18.21 6.97 14.71
N LEU A 98 17.90 6.00 15.57
CA LEU A 98 18.38 5.96 16.96
C LEU A 98 19.89 5.75 17.10
N ILE A 99 20.55 5.13 16.11
CA ILE A 99 22.01 4.90 16.13
C ILE A 99 22.78 6.12 15.58
N SER A 100 22.09 7.02 14.86
CA SER A 100 22.66 8.24 14.27
C SER A 100 22.63 9.50 15.16
N TYR A 101 22.10 9.37 16.39
CA TYR A 101 22.12 10.38 17.45
C TYR A 101 23.01 9.95 18.61
#